data_AF-A0A7S3LTG0-F1
#
_entry.id   AF-A0A7S3LTG0-F1
#
_cell.length_a   1.000
_cell.length_b   1.000
_cell.length_c   1.000
_cell.angle_alpha   90.00
_cell.angle_beta   90.00
_cell.angle_gamma   90.00
#
_symmetry.space_group_name_H-M   'P 1'
#
loop_
_entity.id
_entity.type
_entity.pdbx_description
1 polymer ?
#
loop_
_entity_poly.entity_id
_entity_poly.type
_entity_poly.pdbx_seq_one_letter_code
_entity_poly.pdbx_strand_id
1 'polypeptide(L)'
;VILHLDLDCFYAQVEGRRLGVDPSHPLAVQQWGSLIAANYAAKEKGVSRHVSAEDARKICPDIILVHVEIICPDGSTTEKGENDVNVSTSTARRWQRRGKVSLQRYRDASVEMFKLLCSSFPFKMEKASIDEVFIDVTSHIDKYRGRGRLPPRTVYVREDKKKEKNKVKRKEEEKGAGEKEEGKEKPEREVEV
;
A
#
# COMPACT_ATOMS: atom_id res chain seq x y z
N VAL A 1 28.35 11.64 6.95
CA VAL A 1 26.91 11.90 7.17
C VAL A 1 26.18 10.59 6.98
N ILE A 2 25.44 10.15 8.00
CA ILE A 2 24.66 8.91 7.98
C ILE A 2 23.18 9.29 8.01
N LEU A 3 22.38 8.67 7.14
CA LEU A 3 20.93 8.78 7.15
C LEU A 3 20.34 7.53 7.79
N HIS A 4 19.27 7.70 8.57
CA HIS A 4 18.41 6.61 9.04
C HIS A 4 17.07 6.74 8.33
N LEU A 5 16.61 5.64 7.75
CA LEU A 5 15.33 5.55 7.04
C LEU A 5 14.50 4.48 7.75
N ASP A 6 13.30 4.85 8.17
CA ASP A 6 12.29 4.02 8.83
C ASP A 6 10.99 4.08 8.01
N LEU A 7 10.38 2.93 7.71
CA LEU A 7 9.14 2.86 6.93
C LEU A 7 7.91 3.09 7.81
N ASP A 8 7.18 4.15 7.49
CA ASP A 8 5.95 4.57 8.14
C ASP A 8 4.91 3.44 8.34
N CYS A 9 4.64 3.10 9.59
CA CYS A 9 3.58 2.14 9.96
C CYS A 9 3.63 0.84 9.12
N PHE A 10 4.84 0.30 8.91
CA PHE A 10 5.17 -0.66 7.86
C PHE A 10 4.14 -1.79 7.68
N TYR A 11 3.76 -2.48 8.75
CA TYR A 11 2.85 -3.63 8.64
C TYR A 11 1.45 -3.21 8.17
N ALA A 12 0.95 -2.06 8.63
CA ALA A 12 -0.33 -1.51 8.21
C ALA A 12 -0.29 -1.05 6.74
N GLN A 13 0.84 -0.52 6.26
CA GLN A 13 0.99 -0.19 4.83
C GLN A 13 1.03 -1.44 3.95
N VAL A 14 1.71 -2.51 4.39
CA VAL A 14 1.74 -3.79 3.67
C VAL A 14 0.33 -4.35 3.53
N GLU A 15 -0.45 -4.37 4.62
CA GLU A 15 -1.84 -4.85 4.58
C GLU A 15 -2.75 -3.92 3.79
N GLY A 16 -2.61 -2.61 3.93
CA GLY A 16 -3.38 -1.63 3.16
C GLY A 16 -3.18 -1.81 1.65
N ARG A 17 -1.94 -2.03 1.21
CA ARG A 17 -1.63 -2.32 -0.20
C ARG A 17 -2.21 -3.66 -0.64
N ARG A 18 -2.07 -4.72 0.17
CA ARG A 18 -2.60 -6.06 -0.15
C ARG A 18 -4.12 -6.05 -0.33
N LEU A 19 -4.82 -5.31 0.55
CA LEU A 19 -6.28 -5.24 0.57
C LEU A 19 -6.86 -4.13 -0.30
N GLY A 20 -6.03 -3.30 -0.92
CA GLY A 20 -6.48 -2.15 -1.72
C GLY A 20 -7.21 -1.08 -0.90
N VAL A 21 -6.87 -0.96 0.38
CA VAL A 21 -7.48 0.01 1.31
C VAL A 21 -6.88 1.39 1.08
N ASP A 22 -7.73 2.41 0.98
CA ASP A 22 -7.29 3.79 0.86
C ASP A 22 -6.49 4.22 2.12
N PRO A 23 -5.32 4.88 1.99
CA PRO A 23 -4.51 5.27 3.14
C PRO A 23 -5.20 6.18 4.16
N SER A 24 -6.26 6.90 3.76
CA SER A 24 -7.07 7.73 4.66
C SER A 24 -8.10 6.92 5.46
N HIS A 25 -8.31 5.65 5.12
CA HIS A 25 -9.20 4.77 5.86
C HIS A 25 -8.43 4.12 7.05
N PRO A 26 -8.98 4.12 8.27
CA PRO A 26 -8.32 3.54 9.43
C PRO A 26 -8.07 2.03 9.27
N LEU A 27 -6.82 1.62 9.47
CA LEU A 27 -6.42 0.21 9.42
C LEU A 27 -5.40 -0.09 10.52
N ALA A 28 -5.57 -1.21 11.20
CA ALA A 28 -4.59 -1.74 12.12
C ALA A 28 -4.35 -3.24 11.91
N VAL A 29 -3.13 -3.66 12.21
CA VAL A 29 -2.71 -5.05 12.17
C VAL A 29 -2.70 -5.58 13.59
N GLN A 30 -3.35 -6.72 13.80
CA GLN A 30 -3.40 -7.42 15.08
C GLN A 30 -2.60 -8.72 15.05
N GLN A 31 -1.97 -9.01 16.18
CA GLN A 31 -1.41 -10.31 16.49
C GLN A 31 -2.15 -10.85 17.70
N TRP A 32 -2.93 -11.90 17.47
CA TRP A 32 -3.90 -12.41 18.44
C TRP A 32 -4.92 -11.33 18.80
N GLY A 33 -5.02 -10.95 20.07
CA GLY A 33 -5.92 -9.90 20.55
C GLY A 33 -5.29 -8.50 20.60
N SER A 34 -3.99 -8.35 20.32
CA SER A 34 -3.27 -7.08 20.49
C SER A 34 -2.93 -6.46 19.15
N LEU A 35 -2.98 -5.13 19.05
CA LEU A 35 -2.48 -4.43 17.88
C LEU A 35 -0.94 -4.45 17.86
N ILE A 36 -0.36 -4.60 16.67
CA ILE A 36 1.09 -4.53 16.43
C ILE A 36 1.46 -3.37 15.51
N ALA A 37 0.53 -2.89 14.69
CA ALA A 37 0.69 -1.71 13.87
C ALA A 37 -0.66 -1.03 13.62
N ALA A 38 -0.65 0.28 13.41
CA ALA A 38 -1.82 1.05 13.02
C ALA A 38 -1.36 2.15 12.05
N ASN A 39 -2.12 2.39 10.98
CA ASN A 39 -1.84 3.49 10.06
C ASN A 39 -2.15 4.86 10.69
N TYR A 40 -1.73 5.93 10.03
CA TYR A 40 -1.95 7.29 10.54
C TYR A 40 -3.44 7.63 10.70
N ALA A 41 -4.29 7.22 9.77
CA ALA A 41 -5.73 7.44 9.87
C ALA A 41 -6.34 6.82 11.14
N ALA A 42 -5.88 5.63 11.56
CA ALA A 42 -6.29 5.03 12.83
C ALA A 42 -5.71 5.76 14.06
N LYS A 43 -4.44 6.18 13.99
CA LYS A 43 -3.76 6.93 15.07
C LYS A 43 -4.41 8.29 15.32
N GLU A 44 -4.81 9.00 14.27
CA GLU A 44 -5.52 10.29 14.35
C GLU A 44 -6.87 10.17 15.08
N LYS A 45 -7.51 9.00 14.97
CA LYS A 45 -8.72 8.67 15.73
C LYS A 45 -8.46 8.18 17.16
N GLY A 46 -7.21 8.16 17.61
CA GLY A 46 -6.81 7.79 18.97
C GLY A 46 -6.44 6.31 19.15
N VAL A 47 -6.33 5.52 18.07
CA VAL A 47 -5.94 4.11 18.17
C VAL A 47 -4.43 3.99 18.42
N SER A 48 -4.07 3.32 19.52
CA SER A 48 -2.68 3.09 19.96
C SER A 48 -2.25 1.64 19.77
N ARG A 49 -0.95 1.38 19.61
CA ARG A 49 -0.40 0.01 19.50
C ARG A 49 -0.61 -0.87 20.74
N HIS A 50 -1.00 -0.29 21.88
CA HIS A 50 -1.17 -1.03 23.14
C HIS A 50 -2.64 -1.33 23.49
N VAL A 51 -3.59 -0.98 22.63
CA VAL A 51 -4.99 -1.35 22.84
C VAL A 51 -5.29 -2.72 22.25
N SER A 52 -6.30 -3.40 22.80
CA SER A 52 -6.81 -4.63 22.20
C SER A 52 -7.54 -4.33 20.88
N ALA A 53 -7.67 -5.34 20.01
CA ALA A 53 -8.48 -5.25 18.81
C ALA A 53 -9.94 -4.83 19.13
N GLU A 54 -10.48 -5.28 20.25
CA GLU A 54 -11.83 -4.94 20.70
C GLU A 54 -11.93 -3.46 21.12
N ASP A 55 -10.96 -2.96 21.87
CA ASP A 55 -10.96 -1.56 22.30
C ASP A 55 -10.67 -0.61 21.15
N ALA A 56 -9.82 -1.01 20.20
CA ALA A 56 -9.62 -0.28 18.95
C ALA A 56 -10.93 -0.11 18.18
N ARG A 57 -11.79 -1.13 18.16
CA ARG A 57 -13.13 -1.07 17.56
C ARG A 57 -14.05 -0.10 18.30
N LYS A 58 -13.97 -0.03 19.63
CA LYS A 58 -14.76 0.92 20.44
C LYS A 58 -14.34 2.36 20.15
N ILE A 59 -13.03 2.61 19.99
CA ILE A 59 -12.47 3.93 19.66
C ILE A 59 -12.82 4.32 18.21
N CYS A 60 -12.67 3.38 17.28
CA CYS A 60 -12.85 3.59 15.84
C CYS A 60 -13.73 2.48 15.26
N PRO A 61 -15.07 2.62 15.25
CA PRO A 61 -15.97 1.55 14.82
C PRO A 61 -15.75 1.09 13.37
N ASP A 62 -15.33 2.00 12.50
CA ASP A 62 -15.06 1.78 11.08
C ASP A 62 -13.65 1.23 10.79
N ILE A 63 -12.81 0.97 11.79
CA ILE A 63 -11.43 0.50 11.57
C ILE A 63 -11.38 -0.88 10.89
N ILE A 64 -10.51 -1.05 9.91
CA ILE A 64 -10.19 -2.39 9.38
C ILE A 64 -9.13 -3.02 10.29
N LEU A 65 -9.45 -4.15 10.92
CA LEU A 65 -8.49 -4.92 11.72
C LEU A 65 -8.05 -6.13 10.93
N VAL A 66 -6.75 -6.27 10.70
CA VAL A 66 -6.19 -7.39 9.91
C VAL A 66 -5.33 -8.24 10.83
N HIS A 67 -5.61 -9.53 10.94
CA HIS A 67 -4.77 -10.44 11.69
C HIS A 67 -3.55 -10.86 10.84
N VAL A 68 -2.39 -10.97 11.47
CA VAL A 68 -1.19 -11.54 10.84
C VAL A 68 -1.44 -12.98 10.37
N GLU A 69 -0.74 -13.40 9.32
CA GLU A 69 -0.83 -14.78 8.84
C GLU A 69 -0.45 -15.78 9.95
N ILE A 70 -1.10 -16.95 9.95
CA ILE A 70 -0.83 -18.03 10.91
C ILE A 70 -0.52 -19.31 10.13
N ILE A 71 0.49 -20.04 10.60
CA ILE A 71 0.83 -21.38 10.15
C ILE A 71 0.17 -22.38 11.10
N CYS A 72 -0.70 -23.22 10.57
CA CYS A 72 -1.34 -24.32 11.27
C CYS A 72 -0.40 -25.55 11.37
N PRO A 73 -0.67 -26.52 12.25
CA PRO A 73 0.20 -27.70 12.43
C PRO A 73 0.28 -28.58 11.19
N ASP A 74 -0.74 -28.52 10.33
CA ASP A 74 -0.79 -29.22 9.04
C ASP A 74 0.01 -28.50 7.93
N GLY A 75 0.71 -27.41 8.27
CA GLY A 75 1.49 -26.60 7.34
C GLY A 75 0.67 -25.63 6.50
N SER A 76 -0.66 -25.62 6.63
CA SER A 76 -1.51 -24.66 5.93
C SER A 76 -1.37 -23.26 6.53
N THR A 77 -1.51 -22.23 5.69
CA THR A 77 -1.57 -20.84 6.15
C THR A 77 -3.01 -20.38 6.21
N THR A 78 -3.47 -20.02 7.41
CA THR A 78 -4.87 -19.65 7.71
C THR A 78 -5.86 -20.80 7.43
N GLU A 79 -6.79 -21.09 8.35
CA GLU A 79 -7.75 -22.19 8.13
C GLU A 79 -8.54 -21.94 6.83
N LYS A 80 -8.57 -22.93 5.92
CA LYS A 80 -9.21 -22.81 4.59
C LYS A 80 -10.64 -22.26 4.74
N GLY A 81 -10.90 -21.09 4.17
CA GLY A 81 -12.21 -20.45 4.15
C GLY A 81 -12.45 -19.40 5.24
N GLU A 82 -11.50 -19.18 6.15
CA GLU A 82 -11.58 -18.07 7.12
C GLU A 82 -10.88 -16.80 6.58
N ASN A 83 -11.48 -15.64 6.86
CA ASN A 83 -10.95 -14.33 6.49
C ASN A 83 -10.00 -13.80 7.58
N ASP A 84 -8.88 -13.18 7.19
CA ASP A 84 -7.93 -12.55 8.11
C ASP A 84 -8.32 -11.10 8.49
N VAL A 85 -9.42 -10.59 7.95
CA VAL A 85 -9.96 -9.25 8.25
C VAL A 85 -11.13 -9.31 9.25
N ASN A 86 -11.14 -8.37 10.19
CA ASN A 86 -12.12 -8.19 11.26
C ASN A 86 -12.34 -9.47 12.09
N VAL A 87 -11.24 -10.16 12.39
CA VAL A 87 -11.22 -11.41 13.15
C VAL A 87 -11.68 -11.17 14.59
N SER A 88 -12.67 -11.95 15.03
CA SER A 88 -13.17 -11.87 16.41
C SER A 88 -12.15 -12.35 17.44
N THR A 89 -12.25 -11.87 18.69
CA THR A 89 -11.39 -12.30 19.80
C THR A 89 -11.43 -13.81 20.02
N SER A 90 -12.59 -14.46 19.85
CA SER A 90 -12.73 -15.91 20.03
C SER A 90 -12.04 -16.70 18.91
N THR A 91 -12.13 -16.22 17.67
CA THR A 91 -11.40 -16.77 16.52
C THR A 91 -9.89 -16.62 16.71
N ALA A 92 -9.41 -15.41 17.05
CA ALA A 92 -7.99 -15.16 17.29
C ALA A 92 -7.40 -16.05 18.41
N ARG A 93 -8.16 -16.27 19.50
CA ARG A 93 -7.78 -17.21 20.58
C ARG A 93 -7.76 -18.67 20.12
N ARG A 94 -8.65 -19.06 19.21
CA ARG A 94 -8.66 -20.42 18.63
C ARG A 94 -7.40 -20.64 17.80
N TRP A 95 -7.07 -19.68 16.95
CA TRP A 95 -5.85 -19.70 16.15
C TRP A 95 -4.58 -19.73 17.01
N GLN A 96 -4.54 -18.96 18.11
CA GLN A 96 -3.41 -18.95 19.03
C GLN A 96 -3.12 -20.31 19.66
N ARG A 97 -4.16 -21.12 19.90
CA ARG A 97 -4.02 -22.47 20.46
C ARG A 97 -3.54 -23.49 19.44
N ARG A 98 -3.78 -23.24 18.16
CA ARG A 98 -3.58 -24.22 17.08
C ARG A 98 -2.35 -23.91 16.23
N GLY A 99 -1.99 -22.65 16.04
CA GLY A 99 -0.95 -22.25 15.09
C GLY A 99 0.07 -21.27 15.66
N LYS A 100 1.00 -20.86 14.78
CA LYS A 100 2.03 -19.86 15.06
C LYS A 100 1.93 -18.72 14.07
N VAL A 101 2.26 -17.51 14.51
CA VAL A 101 2.29 -16.33 13.65
C VAL A 101 3.39 -16.47 12.60
N SER A 102 3.04 -16.17 11.36
CA SER A 102 3.96 -15.94 10.26
C SER A 102 4.04 -14.45 9.96
N LEU A 103 5.26 -13.90 10.01
CA LEU A 103 5.56 -12.55 9.57
C LEU A 103 6.21 -12.54 8.18
N GLN A 104 6.11 -13.65 7.44
CA GLN A 104 6.84 -13.85 6.18
C GLN A 104 6.45 -12.81 5.14
N ARG A 105 5.16 -12.51 5.01
CA ARG A 105 4.63 -11.43 4.16
C ARG A 105 5.35 -10.10 4.37
N TYR A 106 5.58 -9.70 5.61
CA TYR A 106 6.26 -8.44 5.94
C TYR A 106 7.76 -8.52 5.65
N ARG A 107 8.38 -9.70 5.86
CA ARG A 107 9.79 -9.94 5.50
C ARG A 107 10.00 -9.86 4.00
N ASP A 108 9.10 -10.44 3.21
CA ASP A 108 9.17 -10.40 1.74
C ASP A 108 9.01 -8.97 1.21
N ALA A 109 8.04 -8.22 1.74
CA ALA A 109 7.85 -6.80 1.42
C ALA A 109 9.08 -5.94 1.78
N SER A 110 9.71 -6.20 2.94
CA SER A 110 10.94 -5.55 3.38
C SER A 110 12.09 -5.80 2.41
N VAL A 111 12.25 -7.04 1.98
CA VAL A 111 13.28 -7.44 1.01
C VAL A 111 13.05 -6.75 -0.33
N GLU A 112 11.81 -6.70 -0.83
CA GLU A 112 11.48 -6.00 -2.07
C GLU A 112 11.84 -4.50 -1.98
N MET A 113 11.42 -3.83 -0.90
CA MET A 113 11.68 -2.41 -0.70
C MET A 113 13.17 -2.08 -0.61
N PHE A 114 13.94 -2.83 0.18
CA PHE A 114 15.37 -2.55 0.32
C PHE A 114 16.17 -2.97 -0.91
N LYS A 115 15.75 -3.99 -1.66
CA LYS A 115 16.33 -4.29 -2.98
C LYS A 115 16.15 -3.13 -3.96
N LEU A 116 14.96 -2.53 -3.99
CA LEU A 116 14.70 -1.34 -4.80
C LEU A 116 15.58 -0.17 -4.37
N LEU A 117 15.70 0.08 -3.07
CA LEU A 117 16.55 1.15 -2.52
C LEU A 117 18.03 0.96 -2.92
N CYS A 118 18.59 -0.24 -2.70
CA CYS A 118 19.97 -0.56 -3.08
C CYS A 118 20.21 -0.46 -4.59
N SER A 119 19.21 -0.77 -5.40
CA SER A 119 19.30 -0.69 -6.87
C SER A 119 19.15 0.73 -7.39
N SER A 120 18.44 1.60 -6.66
CA SER A 120 18.18 2.99 -7.04
C SER A 120 19.29 3.95 -6.64
N PHE A 121 20.05 3.63 -5.58
CA PHE A 121 21.06 4.54 -5.04
C PHE A 121 22.41 3.84 -4.84
N PRO A 122 23.52 4.46 -5.29
CA PRO A 122 24.86 3.88 -5.18
C PRO A 122 25.48 4.15 -3.80
N PHE A 123 24.69 4.08 -2.73
CA PHE A 123 25.15 4.31 -1.36
C PHE A 123 25.34 2.99 -0.62
N LYS A 124 26.29 2.96 0.31
CA LYS A 124 26.42 1.83 1.23
C LYS A 124 25.24 1.86 2.18
N MET A 125 24.58 0.73 2.35
CA MET A 125 23.40 0.58 3.18
C MET A 125 23.56 -0.60 4.13
N GLU A 126 23.06 -0.44 5.35
CA GLU A 126 23.05 -1.48 6.37
C GLU A 126 21.63 -1.62 6.92
N LYS A 127 21.02 -2.79 6.75
CA LYS A 127 19.69 -3.08 7.26
C LYS A 127 19.73 -3.15 8.80
N ALA A 128 18.95 -2.32 9.46
CA ALA A 128 18.90 -2.24 10.92
C ALA A 128 17.74 -3.06 11.51
N SER A 129 16.59 -3.09 10.83
CA SER A 129 15.40 -3.84 11.25
C SER A 129 14.58 -4.29 10.03
N ILE A 130 13.35 -4.77 10.22
CA ILE A 130 12.48 -5.16 9.11
C ILE A 130 12.07 -3.96 8.25
N ASP A 131 11.94 -2.78 8.83
CA ASP A 131 11.52 -1.53 8.21
C ASP A 131 12.57 -0.42 8.29
N GLU A 132 13.76 -0.70 8.82
CA GLU A 132 14.82 0.30 8.98
C GLU A 132 16.13 -0.03 8.26
N VAL A 133 16.79 1.03 7.79
CA VAL A 133 18.10 0.96 7.13
C VAL A 133 18.93 2.21 7.43
N PHE A 134 20.23 2.02 7.66
CA PHE A 134 21.22 3.09 7.69
C PHE A 134 21.87 3.27 6.32
N ILE A 135 22.09 4.51 5.90
CA ILE A 135 22.66 4.84 4.59
C ILE A 135 23.86 5.79 4.79
N ASP A 136 25.03 5.37 4.34
CA ASP A 136 26.22 6.22 4.35
C ASP A 136 26.30 7.05 3.07
N VAL A 137 26.06 8.36 3.22
CA VAL A 137 26.13 9.35 2.14
C VAL A 137 27.38 10.25 2.26
N THR A 138 28.35 9.87 3.11
CA THR A 138 29.55 10.69 3.39
C THR A 138 30.30 11.06 2.11
N SER A 139 30.64 10.07 1.28
CA SER A 139 31.35 10.29 0.02
C SER A 139 30.56 11.14 -0.98
N HIS A 140 29.23 11.18 -0.87
CA HIS A 140 28.39 12.04 -1.71
C HIS A 140 28.45 13.50 -1.25
N ILE A 141 28.32 13.73 0.05
CA ILE A 141 28.35 15.07 0.65
C ILE A 141 29.74 15.71 0.53
N ASP A 142 30.81 14.93 0.69
CA ASP A 142 32.18 15.45 0.62
C ASP A 142 32.50 16.12 -0.73
N LYS A 143 31.82 15.74 -1.82
CA LYS A 143 31.95 16.40 -3.15
C LYS A 143 31.54 17.87 -3.15
N TYR A 144 30.68 18.26 -2.21
CA TYR A 144 30.13 19.61 -2.09
C TYR A 144 30.83 20.42 -0.99
N ARG A 145 31.70 19.79 -0.18
CA ARG A 145 32.48 20.50 0.83
C ARG A 145 33.52 21.41 0.16
N GLY A 146 33.64 22.65 0.65
CA GLY A 146 34.63 23.63 0.20
C GLY A 146 34.28 24.41 -1.07
N ARG A 147 33.23 24.05 -1.82
CA ARG A 147 32.86 24.76 -3.07
C ARG A 147 31.86 25.91 -2.91
N GLY A 148 31.35 26.16 -1.70
CA GLY A 148 30.28 27.14 -1.44
C GLY A 148 28.97 26.87 -2.21
N ARG A 149 28.86 25.74 -2.92
CA ARG A 149 27.70 25.33 -3.70
C ARG A 149 27.05 24.15 -3.01
N LEU A 150 25.83 24.37 -2.52
CA LEU A 150 24.93 23.27 -2.24
C LEU A 150 24.67 22.49 -3.54
N PRO A 151 24.41 21.17 -3.47
CA PRO A 151 23.93 20.43 -4.64
C PRO A 151 22.74 21.18 -5.26
N PRO A 152 22.57 21.15 -6.60
CA PRO A 152 21.37 21.67 -7.24
C PRO A 152 20.15 21.07 -6.53
N ARG A 153 19.16 21.90 -6.16
CA ARG A 153 17.90 21.40 -5.62
C ARG A 153 17.20 20.57 -6.70
N THR A 154 17.47 19.28 -6.73
CA THR A 154 16.66 18.34 -7.52
C THR A 154 15.36 18.14 -6.75
N VAL A 155 14.31 18.83 -7.18
CA VAL A 155 12.96 18.61 -6.66
C VAL A 155 12.42 17.35 -7.35
N TYR A 156 12.30 16.25 -6.59
CA TYR A 156 11.51 15.11 -7.04
C TYR A 156 10.04 15.49 -6.92
N VAL A 157 9.41 15.82 -8.06
CA VAL A 157 7.97 16.03 -8.14
C VAL A 157 7.31 14.64 -8.15
N ARG A 158 6.47 14.32 -7.16
CA ARG A 158 5.58 13.15 -7.25
C ARG A 158 4.69 13.36 -8.48
N GLU A 159 4.78 12.49 -9.46
CA GLU A 159 3.83 12.47 -10.56
C GLU A 159 2.46 11.98 -10.04
N ASP A 160 1.54 12.91 -9.81
CA ASP A 160 0.16 12.58 -9.48
C ASP A 160 -0.52 11.91 -10.67
N LYS A 161 -0.71 10.58 -10.58
CA LYS A 161 -1.46 9.76 -11.57
C LYS A 161 -2.94 10.16 -11.75
N LYS A 162 -3.42 11.23 -11.10
CA LYS A 162 -4.80 11.76 -11.27
C LYS A 162 -5.10 12.28 -12.68
N LYS A 163 -4.09 12.65 -13.48
CA LYS A 163 -4.33 13.18 -14.84
C LYS A 163 -4.73 12.12 -15.88
N GLU A 164 -4.42 10.85 -15.64
CA GLU A 164 -4.67 9.80 -16.64
C GLU A 164 -6.14 9.36 -16.67
N LYS A 165 -6.82 9.33 -15.51
CA LYS A 165 -8.25 9.00 -15.42
C LYS A 165 -9.16 10.03 -16.10
N ASN A 166 -8.81 11.32 -16.06
CA ASN A 166 -9.57 12.37 -16.76
C ASN A 166 -9.36 12.37 -18.28
N LYS A 167 -8.25 11.82 -18.78
CA LYS A 167 -7.97 11.75 -20.22
C LYS A 167 -8.70 10.57 -20.87
N VAL A 168 -8.90 9.47 -20.14
CA VAL A 168 -9.71 8.33 -20.60
C VAL A 168 -11.19 8.72 -20.65
N LYS A 169 -11.71 9.40 -19.62
CA LYS A 169 -13.12 9.80 -19.55
C LYS A 169 -13.52 10.79 -20.66
N ARG A 170 -12.65 11.74 -21.01
CA ARG A 170 -12.87 12.65 -22.17
C ARG A 170 -12.81 11.95 -23.53
N LYS A 171 -11.98 10.90 -23.67
CA LYS A 171 -11.89 10.12 -24.92
C LYS A 171 -13.08 9.19 -25.14
N GLU A 172 -13.75 8.76 -24.08
CA GLU A 172 -14.98 7.96 -24.18
C GLU A 172 -16.20 8.84 -24.50
N GLU A 173 -16.26 10.07 -23.95
CA GLU A 173 -17.33 11.03 -24.26
C GLU A 173 -17.25 11.58 -25.71
N GLU A 174 -16.04 11.78 -26.26
CA GLU A 174 -15.87 12.23 -27.66
C GLU A 174 -16.17 11.13 -28.70
N LYS A 175 -16.06 9.85 -28.33
CA LYS A 175 -16.35 8.72 -29.25
C LYS A 175 -17.83 8.36 -29.34
N GLY A 176 -18.70 8.90 -28.47
CA GLY A 176 -20.14 8.62 -28.47
C GLY A 176 -20.99 9.57 -29.31
N ALA A 177 -20.41 10.58 -29.97
CA ALA A 177 -21.16 11.69 -30.58
C ALA A 177 -21.13 11.75 -32.13
N GLY A 178 -20.73 10.67 -32.81
CA GLY A 178 -20.46 10.73 -34.26
C GLY A 178 -20.86 9.50 -35.06
N GLU A 179 -22.14 9.08 -35.00
CA GLU A 179 -22.75 8.23 -36.03
C GLU A 179 -24.12 8.79 -36.43
N LYS A 180 -24.12 9.59 -37.50
CA LYS A 180 -25.24 9.74 -38.42
C LYS A 180 -24.68 9.49 -39.82
N GLU A 181 -24.93 8.31 -40.37
CA GLU A 181 -24.67 8.03 -41.79
C GLU A 181 -25.96 8.29 -42.59
N GLU A 182 -25.86 9.22 -43.55
CA GLU A 182 -26.72 9.32 -44.72
C GLU A 182 -26.21 8.35 -45.79
N GLY A 183 -27.08 7.47 -46.28
CA GLY A 183 -26.85 6.66 -47.48
C GLY A 183 -27.87 7.00 -48.56
N LYS A 184 -27.39 7.52 -49.70
CA LYS A 184 -28.14 7.77 -50.94
C LYS A 184 -28.40 6.46 -51.68
N GLU A 185 -29.58 6.33 -52.32
CA GLU A 185 -29.67 5.88 -53.72
C GLU A 185 -31.06 6.18 -54.34
N LYS A 186 -31.04 6.67 -55.59
CA LYS A 186 -32.15 6.69 -56.56
C LYS A 186 -31.71 5.74 -57.68
N PRO A 187 -32.61 4.97 -58.32
CA PRO A 187 -33.35 5.52 -59.47
C PRO A 187 -34.75 4.92 -59.69
N GLU A 188 -35.63 5.64 -60.39
CA GLU A 188 -36.61 5.05 -61.32
C GLU A 188 -37.23 6.13 -62.22
N ARG A 189 -37.57 5.73 -63.45
CA ARG A 189 -37.83 6.54 -64.65
C ARG A 189 -39.33 6.86 -64.83
N GLU A 190 -39.58 7.99 -65.49
CA GLU A 190 -40.69 8.31 -66.42
C GLU A 190 -40.97 7.13 -67.40
N VAL A 191 -42.16 6.79 -67.93
CA VAL A 191 -43.41 7.49 -68.32
C VAL A 191 -44.54 6.43 -68.42
N GLU A 192 -45.81 6.83 -68.25
CA GLU A 192 -47.00 6.09 -68.71
C GLU A 192 -46.97 5.81 -70.23
N VAL A 193 -47.09 4.53 -70.64
CA VAL A 193 -48.14 3.89 -71.48
C VAL A 193 -47.68 2.44 -71.74
#